data_AF-A0A530L581-F1
#
_entry.id   AF-A0A530L581-F1
#
_cell.length_a   1.000
_cell.length_b   1.000
_cell.length_c   1.000
_cell.angle_alpha   90.00
_cell.angle_beta   90.00
_cell.angle_gamma   90.00
#
_symmetry.space_group_name_H-M   'P 1'
#
loop_
_entity.id
_entity.type
_entity.pdbx_description
1 polymer ?
#
loop_
_entity_poly.entity_id
_entity_poly.type
_entity_poly.pdbx_seq_one_letter_code
_entity_poly.pdbx_strand_id
1 'polypeptide(L)' 'RPIGVLADLQGPKLRVGKFANGKEVLTVGQTFTLDDNPEPGNSTRVYLPHPEILRSVEAGHRLLIDDGKLEL' A
#
# COMPACT_ATOMS: atom_id res chain seq x y z
N ARG A 1 38.82 -2.40 22.76
CA ARG A 1 37.87 -1.39 22.20
C ARG A 1 36.52 -2.08 22.08
N PRO A 2 35.47 -1.68 22.82
CA PRO A 2 34.15 -2.26 22.64
C PRO A 2 33.55 -1.81 21.30
N ILE A 3 32.79 -2.71 20.65
CA ILE A 3 32.01 -2.44 19.44
C ILE A 3 30.54 -2.51 19.83
N GLY A 4 29.80 -1.43 19.60
CA GLY A 4 28.35 -1.42 19.77
C GLY A 4 27.67 -2.10 18.58
N VAL A 5 26.65 -2.90 18.84
CA VAL A 5 25.76 -3.47 17.81
C VAL A 5 24.39 -2.84 17.99
N LEU A 6 23.86 -2.26 16.91
CA LEU A 6 22.49 -1.76 16.84
C LEU A 6 21.68 -2.70 15.96
N ALA A 7 20.59 -3.23 16.51
CA ALA A 7 19.58 -3.97 15.75
C ALA A 7 18.37 -3.07 15.52
N ASP A 8 18.12 -2.72 14.26
CA ASP A 8 16.91 -2.01 13.85
C ASP A 8 15.83 -3.05 13.49
N LEU A 9 14.68 -2.96 14.16
CA LEU A 9 13.53 -3.78 13.84
C LEU A 9 12.63 -3.00 12.89
N GLN A 10 12.32 -3.59 11.73
CA GLN A 10 11.34 -2.98 10.84
C GLN A 10 10.01 -2.83 11.59
N GLY A 11 9.57 -1.59 11.77
CA GLY A 11 8.23 -1.28 12.25
C GLY A 11 7.14 -1.83 11.34
N PRO A 12 5.86 -1.68 11.72
CA PRO A 12 4.75 -2.18 10.93
C PRO A 12 4.75 -1.52 9.55
N LYS A 13 5.10 -2.29 8.51
CA LYS A 13 5.04 -1.85 7.12
C LYS A 13 3.69 -2.23 6.52
N LEU A 14 2.91 -1.23 6.18
CA LEU A 14 1.67 -1.41 5.43
C LEU A 14 2.00 -1.83 4.01
N ARG A 15 1.39 -2.92 3.54
CA ARG A 15 1.62 -3.46 2.20
C ARG A 15 0.30 -3.77 1.53
N VAL A 16 0.21 -3.48 0.24
CA VAL A 16 -0.88 -3.96 -0.60
C VAL A 16 -0.72 -5.46 -0.88
N GLY A 17 -1.82 -6.09 -1.27
CA GLY A 17 -1.87 -7.46 -1.75
C GLY A 17 -1.14 -7.66 -3.07
N LYS A 18 -1.27 -8.87 -3.63
CA LYS A 18 -0.63 -9.24 -4.89
C LYS A 18 -1.45 -8.76 -6.07
N PHE A 19 -0.78 -8.38 -7.16
CA PHE A 19 -1.41 -8.19 -8.46
C PHE A 19 -1.45 -9.50 -9.24
N ALA A 20 -2.46 -9.70 -10.08
CA ALA A 20 -2.61 -10.89 -10.93
C ALA A 20 -1.38 -11.08 -11.85
N ASN A 21 -0.84 -9.99 -12.38
CA ASN A 21 0.34 -9.97 -13.25
C ASN A 21 1.66 -9.74 -12.49
N GLY A 22 1.64 -9.83 -11.15
CA GLY A 22 2.78 -9.53 -10.27
C GLY A 22 3.07 -8.04 -10.07
N LYS A 23 2.77 -7.20 -11.06
CA LYS A 23 2.81 -5.74 -11.00
C LYS A 23 1.73 -5.14 -11.90
N GLU A 24 1.43 -3.87 -11.67
CA GLU A 24 0.52 -3.11 -12.53
C GLU A 24 1.05 -1.68 -12.70
N VAL A 25 0.72 -1.05 -13.83
CA VAL A 25 1.10 0.33 -14.11
C VAL A 25 -0.14 1.20 -14.03
N LEU A 26 -0.12 2.18 -13.14
CA LEU A 26 -1.19 3.16 -12.99
C LEU A 26 -0.85 4.42 -13.78
N THR A 27 -1.88 5.00 -14.40
CA THR A 27 -1.78 6.27 -15.13
C THR A 27 -2.28 7.43 -14.26
N VAL A 28 -1.71 8.62 -14.46
CA VAL A 28 -2.11 9.80 -13.69
C VAL A 28 -3.58 10.14 -13.98
N GLY A 29 -4.36 10.34 -12.91
CA GLY A 29 -5.81 10.61 -13.00
C GLY A 29 -6.69 9.38 -13.15
N GLN A 30 -6.11 8.18 -13.17
CA GLN A 30 -6.86 6.93 -13.16
C GLN A 30 -7.51 6.68 -11.80
N THR A 31 -8.80 6.33 -11.81
CA THR A 31 -9.47 5.84 -10.61
C THR A 31 -8.92 4.47 -10.23
N PHE A 32 -8.44 4.34 -9.00
CA PHE A 32 -7.89 3.11 -8.45
C PHE A 32 -8.44 2.84 -7.06
N THR A 33 -8.83 1.59 -6.80
CA THR A 33 -9.55 1.22 -5.57
C THR A 33 -8.68 0.35 -4.65
N LEU A 34 -8.61 0.71 -3.38
CA LEU A 34 -8.07 -0.14 -2.31
C LEU A 34 -9.26 -0.77 -1.59
N ASP A 35 -9.36 -2.09 -1.58
CA ASP A 35 -10.51 -2.80 -1.00
C ASP A 35 -10.11 -3.97 -0.07
N ASP A 36 -11.11 -4.63 0.50
CA ASP A 36 -10.97 -5.78 1.40
C ASP A 36 -11.14 -7.13 0.69
N ASN A 37 -11.27 -7.15 -0.65
CA ASN A 37 -11.41 -8.39 -1.40
C ASN A 37 -10.03 -9.06 -1.56
N PRO A 38 -9.82 -10.29 -1.04
CA PRO A 38 -8.52 -10.96 -1.06
C PRO A 38 -8.05 -11.42 -2.45
N GLU A 39 -8.88 -11.29 -3.48
CA GLU A 39 -8.51 -11.62 -4.85
C GLU A 39 -7.36 -10.74 -5.37
N PRO A 40 -6.46 -11.29 -6.22
CA PRO A 40 -5.37 -10.53 -6.82
C PRO A 40 -5.85 -9.24 -7.50
N GLY A 41 -5.12 -8.15 -7.26
CA GLY A 41 -5.40 -6.84 -7.85
C GLY A 41 -5.10 -6.77 -9.34
N ASN A 42 -5.60 -5.72 -9.97
CA ASN A 42 -5.46 -5.39 -11.40
C ASN A 42 -5.35 -3.86 -11.57
N SER A 43 -5.56 -3.33 -12.77
CA SER A 43 -5.48 -1.89 -13.04
C SER A 43 -6.56 -1.05 -12.35
N THR A 44 -7.65 -1.62 -11.85
CA THR A 44 -8.73 -0.85 -11.22
C THR A 44 -8.80 -1.02 -9.70
N ARG A 45 -8.22 -2.10 -9.15
CA ARG A 45 -8.27 -2.41 -7.72
C ARG A 45 -7.05 -3.17 -7.20
N VAL A 46 -6.78 -3.06 -5.91
CA VAL A 46 -5.90 -3.99 -5.18
C VAL A 46 -6.39 -4.20 -3.75
N TYR A 47 -6.21 -5.43 -3.26
CA TYR A 47 -6.47 -5.78 -1.88
C TYR A 47 -5.56 -5.01 -0.91
N LEU A 48 -6.12 -4.45 0.16
CA LEU A 48 -5.38 -3.85 1.26
C LEU A 48 -5.71 -4.60 2.57
N PRO A 49 -4.79 -5.43 3.12
CA PRO A 49 -5.01 -6.23 4.33
C PRO A 49 -4.98 -5.41 5.64
N HIS A 50 -5.58 -4.22 5.62
CA HIS A 50 -5.58 -3.26 6.72
C HIS A 50 -6.97 -2.61 6.84
N PRO A 51 -7.96 -3.33 7.41
CA PRO A 51 -9.33 -2.83 7.57
C PRO A 51 -9.38 -1.54 8.40
N GLU A 52 -8.41 -1.31 9.29
CA GLU A 52 -8.26 -0.09 10.06
C GLU A 52 -8.03 1.16 9.17
N ILE A 53 -7.36 1.01 8.03
CA ILE A 53 -7.15 2.10 7.07
C ILE A 53 -8.44 2.39 6.33
N LEU A 54 -9.12 1.35 5.85
CA LEU A 54 -10.39 1.49 5.12
C LEU A 54 -11.48 2.15 5.99
N ARG A 55 -11.43 1.96 7.31
CA ARG A 55 -12.36 2.58 8.27
C ARG A 55 -11.98 4.01 8.67
N SER A 56 -10.74 4.42 8.47
CA SER A 56 -10.23 5.75 8.88
C SER A 56 -10.03 6.73 7.72
N VAL A 57 -10.10 6.25 6.48
CA VAL A 57 -10.07 7.10 5.29
C VAL A 57 -11.38 7.85 5.12
N GLU A 58 -11.27 9.15 4.86
CA GLU A 58 -12.37 10.03 4.50
C GLU A 58 -12.11 10.66 3.13
N ALA A 59 -13.16 11.17 2.49
CA ALA A 59 -13.04 11.85 1.21
C ALA A 59 -12.10 13.06 1.33
N GLY A 60 -11.09 13.14 0.46
CA GLY A 60 -10.07 14.18 0.47
C GLY A 60 -8.78 13.80 1.22
N HIS A 61 -8.72 12.64 1.88
CA HIS A 61 -7.46 12.09 2.36
C HIS A 61 -6.55 11.72 1.19
N ARG A 62 -5.25 11.97 1.35
CA ARG A 62 -4.21 11.62 0.38
C ARG A 62 -3.56 10.31 0.79
N LEU A 63 -3.56 9.34 -0.10
CA LEU A 63 -2.91 8.04 0.13
C LEU A 63 -1.60 7.97 -0.67
N LEU A 64 -0.49 7.87 0.04
CA LEU A 64 0.84 7.74 -0.55
C LEU A 64 1.21 6.27 -0.69
N ILE A 65 1.58 5.86 -1.91
CA ILE A 65 1.95 4.49 -2.25
C ILE A 65 3.40 4.48 -2.77
N ASP A 66 4.13 3.40 -2.47
CA ASP A 66 5.54 3.20 -2.86
C ASP A 66 6.43 4.38 -2.43
N ASP A 67 6.47 4.63 -1.11
CA ASP A 67 7.24 5.72 -0.48
C ASP A 67 6.96 7.12 -1.07
N GLY A 68 5.73 7.35 -1.54
CA GLY A 68 5.27 8.63 -2.08
C GLY A 68 5.52 8.83 -3.57
N LYS A 69 5.92 7.79 -4.31
CA LYS A 69 6.00 7.86 -5.78
C LYS A 69 4.63 7.92 -6.45
N LEU A 70 3.59 7.42 -5.77
CA LEU A 70 2.22 7.46 -6.24
C LEU A 70 1.33 8.07 -5.17
N GLU A 71 0.35 8.84 -5.63
CA GLU A 71 -0.65 9.53 -4.80
C GLU A 71 -2.03 9.21 -5.37
N LEU A 72 -2.95 8.81 -4.48
CA LEU A 72 -4.37 8.61 -4.75
C LEU A 72 -5.22 9.63 -3.98
#